data_AF-A0A3P8L4C7-F1
#
_entry.id   AF-A0A3P8L4C7-F1
#
_cell.length_a   1.000
_cell.length_b   1.000
_cell.length_c   1.000
_cell.angle_alpha   90.00
_cell.angle_beta   90.00
_cell.angle_gamma   90.00
#
_symmetry.space_group_name_H-M   'P 1'
#
loop_
_entity.id
_entity.type
_entity.pdbx_description
1 polymer ?
#
loop_
_entity_poly.entity_id
_entity_poly.type
_entity_poly.pdbx_seq_one_letter_code
_entity_poly.pdbx_strand_id
1 'polypeptide(L)'
;MSRTIAGWAALLAVALGLSFWLGSQTPVRVLRPDGDRLGPQSGQAVAEYLDQARASLAAAPPAERRWALISPAAEWTPDEVWTRAAGLDRVGRVLVRVRIPGVQTPTAIIPTGQSGAGVRAANELAALAMPALVAPGDRGEAIARVTVSRLRAGRPAVVGVVVWGTGDALRAVAGRPGVRSVQVLPREGARFGVSALLPSSTVTAAPGPDDRPVPPR
;
A
#
# COMPACT_ATOMS: atom_id res chain seq x y z
N MET A 1 11.95 -43.54 40.82
CA MET A 1 11.33 -42.91 39.64
C MET A 1 10.61 -41.60 39.94
N SER A 2 10.15 -41.33 41.17
CA SER A 2 9.46 -40.06 41.52
C SER A 2 10.38 -38.84 41.60
N ARG A 3 11.64 -39.00 42.07
CA ARG A 3 12.60 -37.89 42.21
C ARG A 3 13.09 -37.31 40.88
N THR A 4 13.22 -38.15 39.85
CA THR A 4 13.62 -37.69 38.51
C THR A 4 12.50 -36.91 37.82
N ILE A 5 11.24 -37.36 37.96
CA ILE A 5 10.07 -36.65 37.42
C ILE A 5 9.90 -35.28 38.10
N ALA A 6 10.11 -35.21 39.42
CA ALA A 6 10.07 -33.94 40.15
C ALA A 6 11.15 -32.95 39.68
N GLY A 7 12.37 -33.43 39.40
CA GLY A 7 13.44 -32.59 38.85
C GLY A 7 13.13 -32.05 37.46
N TRP A 8 12.57 -32.88 36.57
CA TRP A 8 12.14 -32.45 35.24
C TRP A 8 10.98 -31.44 35.31
N ALA A 9 10.00 -31.65 36.18
CA ALA A 9 8.90 -30.72 36.37
C ALA A 9 9.37 -29.35 36.86
N ALA A 10 10.34 -29.31 37.79
CA ALA A 10 10.92 -28.06 38.27
C ALA A 10 11.68 -27.32 37.17
N LEU A 11 12.49 -28.02 36.36
CA LEU A 11 13.18 -27.43 35.21
C LEU A 11 12.21 -26.85 34.18
N LEU A 12 11.11 -27.56 33.89
CA LEU A 12 10.09 -27.12 32.94
C LEU A 12 9.37 -25.87 33.45
N ALA A 13 9.04 -25.81 34.74
CA ALA A 13 8.44 -24.64 35.36
C ALA A 13 9.38 -23.42 35.31
N VAL A 14 10.67 -23.61 35.58
CA VAL A 14 11.67 -22.54 35.46
C VAL A 14 11.82 -22.08 34.02
N ALA A 15 11.90 -23.00 33.05
CA ALA A 15 12.02 -22.66 31.63
C ALA A 15 10.80 -21.91 31.10
N LEU A 16 9.59 -22.32 31.48
CA LEU A 16 8.35 -21.62 31.13
C LEU A 16 8.27 -20.25 31.79
N GLY A 17 8.61 -20.15 33.07
CA GLY A 17 8.66 -18.88 33.81
C GLY A 17 9.66 -17.91 33.19
N LEU A 18 10.85 -18.38 32.85
CA LEU A 18 11.88 -17.58 32.20
C LEU A 18 11.46 -17.14 30.79
N SER A 19 10.83 -18.04 30.02
CA SER A 19 10.31 -17.72 28.68
C SER A 19 9.19 -16.69 28.73
N PHE A 20 8.28 -16.80 29.71
CA PHE A 20 7.21 -15.82 29.95
C PHE A 20 7.78 -14.47 30.40
N TRP A 21 8.76 -14.49 31.31
CA TRP A 21 9.42 -13.28 31.79
C TRP A 21 10.20 -12.58 30.67
N LEU A 22 11.01 -13.32 29.89
CA LEU A 22 11.70 -12.78 28.71
C LEU A 22 10.69 -12.28 27.67
N GLY A 23 9.61 -13.01 27.40
CA GLY A 23 8.56 -12.62 26.47
C GLY A 23 7.82 -11.35 26.90
N SER A 24 7.58 -11.15 28.20
CA SER A 24 6.93 -9.95 28.74
C SER A 24 7.85 -8.72 28.80
N GLN A 25 9.16 -8.93 28.96
CA GLN A 25 10.18 -7.87 28.93
C GLN A 25 10.60 -7.50 27.51
N THR A 26 10.27 -8.32 26.50
CA THR A 26 10.59 -8.05 25.10
C THR A 26 9.36 -7.44 24.42
N PRO A 27 9.23 -6.09 24.36
CA PRO A 27 8.11 -5.48 23.66
C PRO A 27 8.11 -5.98 22.22
N VAL A 28 7.01 -6.62 21.80
CA VAL A 28 6.79 -6.93 20.39
C VAL A 28 6.97 -5.61 19.66
N ARG A 29 7.91 -5.56 18.72
CA ARG A 29 8.22 -4.35 17.98
C ARG A 29 7.00 -4.02 17.11
N VAL A 30 6.03 -3.31 17.68
CA VAL A 30 4.86 -2.84 16.93
C VAL A 30 5.40 -1.74 16.02
N LEU A 31 5.72 -2.10 14.77
CA LEU A 31 5.91 -1.15 13.69
C LEU A 31 4.54 -0.53 13.37
N ARG A 32 3.95 0.21 14.31
CA ARG A 32 2.84 1.10 14.00
C ARG A 32 3.50 2.36 13.43
N PRO A 33 3.28 2.71 12.16
CA PRO A 33 3.54 4.07 11.73
C PRO A 33 2.85 4.99 12.74
N ASP A 34 3.50 6.08 13.16
CA ASP A 34 3.05 7.01 14.20
C ASP A 34 1.67 7.62 13.88
N GLY A 35 0.57 6.86 13.95
CA GLY A 35 -0.82 7.23 13.64
C GLY A 35 -1.10 7.66 12.19
N ASP A 36 -0.11 8.20 11.51
CA ASP A 36 -0.23 8.91 10.26
C ASP A 36 -0.29 7.93 9.09
N ARG A 37 -1.28 8.17 8.21
CA ARG A 37 -1.58 7.27 7.12
C ARG A 37 -2.15 8.02 5.93
N LEU A 38 -1.76 7.59 4.75
CA LEU A 38 -2.40 7.96 3.50
C LEU A 38 -3.27 6.80 3.01
N GLY A 39 -4.46 7.11 2.52
CA GLY A 39 -5.44 6.15 2.03
C GLY A 39 -6.64 5.94 2.94
N PRO A 40 -7.67 5.25 2.44
CA PRO A 40 -8.91 5.00 3.17
C PRO A 40 -8.75 3.95 4.26
N GLN A 41 -9.56 4.05 5.33
CA GLN A 41 -9.62 3.03 6.39
C GLN A 41 -10.31 1.78 5.86
N SER A 42 -9.97 0.61 6.41
CA SER A 42 -10.64 -0.62 6.02
C SER A 42 -12.13 -0.50 6.34
N GLY A 43 -12.98 -0.66 5.34
CA GLY A 43 -14.43 -0.50 5.49
C GLY A 43 -14.91 0.95 5.52
N GLN A 44 -14.05 1.95 5.33
CA GLN A 44 -14.46 3.36 5.27
C GLN A 44 -15.36 3.62 4.07
N ALA A 45 -16.39 4.45 4.26
CA ALA A 45 -17.19 4.95 3.14
C ALA A 45 -16.29 5.77 2.20
N VAL A 46 -16.40 5.52 0.90
CA VAL A 46 -15.57 6.19 -0.11
C VAL A 46 -15.88 7.68 -0.15
N ALA A 47 -17.15 8.08 -0.03
CA ALA A 47 -17.54 9.48 0.03
C ALA A 47 -16.86 10.21 1.20
N GLU A 48 -16.91 9.62 2.39
CA GLU A 48 -16.26 10.16 3.59
C GLU A 48 -14.74 10.31 3.41
N TYR A 49 -14.08 9.30 2.85
CA TYR A 49 -12.65 9.37 2.54
C TYR A 49 -12.32 10.50 1.54
N LEU A 50 -13.14 10.67 0.49
CA LEU A 50 -12.93 11.71 -0.51
C LEU A 50 -13.11 13.12 0.09
N ASP A 51 -14.07 13.30 0.98
CA ASP A 51 -14.27 14.56 1.70
C ASP A 51 -13.07 14.87 2.61
N GLN A 52 -12.58 13.88 3.35
CA GLN A 52 -11.36 14.01 4.17
C GLN A 52 -10.13 14.32 3.33
N ALA A 53 -9.97 13.67 2.18
CA ALA A 53 -8.87 13.94 1.26
C ALA A 53 -8.91 15.40 0.76
N ARG A 54 -10.08 15.88 0.33
CA ARG A 54 -10.25 17.29 -0.09
C ARG A 54 -9.97 18.27 1.04
N ALA A 55 -10.45 17.99 2.26
CA ALA A 55 -10.18 18.82 3.42
C ALA A 55 -8.67 18.88 3.74
N SER A 56 -7.97 17.75 3.70
CA SER A 56 -6.52 17.69 3.93
C SER A 56 -5.73 18.50 2.89
N LEU A 57 -6.15 18.46 1.63
CA LEU A 57 -5.54 19.23 0.55
C LEU A 57 -5.82 20.73 0.67
N ALA A 58 -7.04 21.10 1.03
CA ALA A 58 -7.40 22.50 1.26
C ALA A 58 -6.57 23.10 2.40
N ALA A 59 -6.38 22.35 3.49
CA ALA A 59 -5.62 22.76 4.66
C ALA A 59 -4.09 22.77 4.47
N ALA A 60 -3.56 22.20 3.39
CA ALA A 60 -2.12 22.13 3.15
C ALA A 60 -1.51 23.54 2.94
N PRO A 61 -0.45 23.94 3.66
CA PRO A 61 0.12 25.27 3.47
C PRO A 61 0.67 25.43 2.04
N PRO A 62 0.40 26.55 1.34
CA PRO A 62 0.72 26.72 -0.09
C PRO A 62 2.18 26.43 -0.47
N ALA A 63 3.12 26.98 0.30
CA ALA A 63 4.56 26.90 0.03
C ALA A 63 5.27 25.76 0.77
N GLU A 64 4.60 25.09 1.72
CA GLU A 64 5.21 24.00 2.48
C GLU A 64 5.07 22.67 1.75
N ARG A 65 6.12 21.87 1.84
CA ARG A 65 6.14 20.54 1.22
C ARG A 65 5.51 19.52 2.14
N ARG A 66 4.69 18.66 1.56
CA ARG A 66 4.01 17.57 2.27
C ARG A 66 4.02 16.30 1.44
N TRP A 67 3.99 15.16 2.13
CA TRP A 67 3.73 13.88 1.48
C TRP A 67 2.25 13.82 1.15
N ALA A 68 1.93 13.32 -0.03
CA ALA A 68 0.55 13.14 -0.45
C ALA A 68 0.37 11.83 -1.21
N LEU A 69 -0.85 11.33 -1.19
CA LEU A 69 -1.28 10.18 -1.99
C LEU A 69 -2.22 10.68 -3.07
N ILE A 70 -1.82 10.46 -4.32
CA ILE A 70 -2.67 10.62 -5.48
C ILE A 70 -3.39 9.29 -5.71
N SER A 71 -4.71 9.32 -5.70
CA SER A 71 -5.55 8.18 -6.08
C SER A 71 -6.07 8.38 -7.51
N PRO A 72 -5.74 7.48 -8.45
CA PRO A 72 -6.27 7.50 -9.80
C PRO A 72 -7.78 7.20 -9.86
N ALA A 73 -8.47 7.77 -10.85
CA ALA A 73 -9.87 7.43 -11.16
C ALA A 73 -9.99 6.09 -11.92
N ALA A 74 -8.95 5.74 -12.67
CA ALA A 74 -8.73 4.46 -13.35
C ALA A 74 -7.25 4.08 -13.19
N GLU A 75 -6.91 2.80 -13.30
CA GLU A 75 -5.52 2.36 -13.21
C GLU A 75 -4.65 3.09 -14.25
N TRP A 76 -3.50 3.60 -13.83
CA TRP A 76 -2.54 4.26 -14.72
C TRP A 76 -1.42 3.32 -15.16
N THR A 77 -0.77 3.67 -16.26
CA THR A 77 0.54 3.15 -16.65
C THR A 77 1.67 3.89 -15.92
N PRO A 78 2.88 3.30 -15.85
CA PRO A 78 4.06 4.01 -15.32
C PRO A 78 4.38 5.35 -16.01
N ASP A 79 4.23 5.44 -17.34
CA ASP A 79 4.53 6.68 -18.09
C ASP A 79 3.52 7.80 -17.78
N GLU A 80 2.27 7.41 -17.57
CA GLU A 80 1.21 8.28 -17.12
C GLU A 80 1.45 8.86 -15.72
N VAL A 81 2.09 8.11 -14.82
CA VAL A 81 2.47 8.61 -13.49
C VAL A 81 3.43 9.77 -13.63
N TRP A 82 4.47 9.64 -14.47
CA TRP A 82 5.47 10.69 -14.63
C TRP A 82 4.88 11.98 -15.20
N THR A 83 4.04 11.84 -16.23
CA THR A 83 3.34 12.96 -16.87
C THR A 83 2.39 13.65 -15.87
N ARG A 84 1.61 12.88 -15.12
CA ARG A 84 0.62 13.43 -14.16
C ARG A 84 1.24 13.90 -12.85
N ALA A 85 2.47 13.52 -12.52
CA ALA A 85 3.23 14.04 -11.39
C ALA A 85 4.11 15.25 -11.74
N ALA A 86 4.11 15.71 -13.00
CA ALA A 86 4.90 16.86 -13.43
C ALA A 86 4.64 18.10 -12.55
N GLY A 87 5.71 18.79 -12.15
CA GLY A 87 5.64 19.95 -11.25
C GLY A 87 5.67 19.60 -9.75
N LEU A 88 5.71 18.31 -9.40
CA LEU A 88 6.01 17.85 -8.03
C LEU A 88 7.51 17.60 -7.87
N ASP A 89 8.00 17.74 -6.64
CA ASP A 89 9.43 17.61 -6.34
C ASP A 89 9.89 16.14 -6.46
N ARG A 90 9.04 15.19 -6.05
CA ARG A 90 9.40 13.77 -6.01
C ARG A 90 8.19 12.86 -6.12
N VAL A 91 8.35 11.79 -6.91
CA VAL A 91 7.54 10.58 -6.79
C VAL A 91 8.27 9.63 -5.86
N GLY A 92 7.73 9.35 -4.67
CA GLY A 92 8.40 8.53 -3.66
C GLY A 92 8.13 7.04 -3.81
N ARG A 93 6.85 6.67 -3.98
CA ARG A 93 6.41 5.28 -4.11
C ARG A 93 5.24 5.19 -5.08
N VAL A 94 5.15 4.06 -5.78
CA VAL A 94 4.02 3.72 -6.64
C VAL A 94 3.36 2.46 -6.09
N LEU A 95 2.03 2.50 -5.98
CA LEU A 95 1.22 1.37 -5.54
C LEU A 95 0.68 0.69 -6.80
N VAL A 96 1.04 -0.57 -6.98
CA VAL A 96 0.74 -1.36 -8.18
C VAL A 96 -0.16 -2.53 -7.80
N ARG A 97 -1.30 -2.65 -8.47
CA ARG A 97 -2.22 -3.76 -8.33
C ARG A 97 -2.89 -4.05 -9.67
N VAL A 98 -2.78 -5.29 -10.14
CA VAL A 98 -3.51 -5.75 -11.32
C VAL A 98 -4.94 -6.06 -10.95
N ARG A 99 -5.90 -5.49 -11.69
CA ARG A 99 -7.31 -5.81 -11.52
C ARG A 99 -7.66 -7.12 -12.23
N ILE A 100 -8.26 -8.04 -11.47
CA ILE A 100 -8.87 -9.27 -11.98
C ILE A 100 -10.29 -9.32 -11.36
N PRO A 101 -11.37 -9.18 -12.15
CA PRO A 101 -12.73 -9.18 -11.61
C PRO A 101 -13.04 -10.44 -10.80
N GLY A 102 -13.55 -10.27 -9.57
CA GLY A 102 -13.89 -11.36 -8.66
C GLY A 102 -12.70 -12.14 -8.09
N VAL A 103 -11.49 -11.58 -8.20
CA VAL A 103 -10.27 -12.17 -7.64
C VAL A 103 -9.53 -11.12 -6.80
N GLN A 104 -9.18 -11.48 -5.58
CA GLN A 104 -8.37 -10.64 -4.71
C GLN A 104 -6.89 -10.72 -5.10
N THR A 105 -6.40 -9.63 -5.70
CA THR A 105 -4.99 -9.43 -5.99
C THR A 105 -4.30 -8.59 -4.92
N PRO A 106 -3.04 -8.89 -4.54
CA PRO A 106 -2.29 -8.05 -3.61
C PRO A 106 -1.85 -6.74 -4.28
N THR A 107 -1.57 -5.73 -3.45
CA THR A 107 -0.98 -4.45 -3.89
C THR A 107 0.51 -4.45 -3.56
N ALA A 108 1.36 -4.28 -4.57
CA ALA A 108 2.79 -4.06 -4.38
C ALA A 108 3.10 -2.58 -4.17
N ILE A 109 3.95 -2.25 -3.20
CA ILE A 109 4.42 -0.88 -2.94
C ILE A 109 5.86 -0.77 -3.42
N ILE A 110 6.07 -0.04 -4.52
CA ILE A 110 7.37 0.03 -5.18
C ILE A 110 8.04 1.38 -4.90
N PRO A 111 9.23 1.40 -4.29
CA PRO A 111 10.04 2.61 -4.21
C PRO A 111 10.58 2.95 -5.59
N THR A 112 10.45 4.21 -6.01
CA THR A 112 10.82 4.66 -7.36
C THR A 112 12.28 5.10 -7.48
N GLY A 113 13.02 5.12 -6.36
CA GLY A 113 14.35 5.73 -6.32
C GLY A 113 14.36 7.22 -6.70
N GLN A 114 13.20 7.90 -6.68
CA GLN A 114 13.05 9.31 -7.06
C GLN A 114 13.40 9.62 -8.52
N SER A 115 13.30 8.63 -9.41
CA SER A 115 13.69 8.80 -10.81
C SER A 115 12.59 8.38 -11.76
N GLY A 116 12.54 9.00 -12.94
CA GLY A 116 11.63 8.57 -14.01
C GLY A 116 11.90 7.13 -14.46
N ALA A 117 13.17 6.71 -14.45
CA ALA A 117 13.54 5.32 -14.73
C ALA A 117 12.95 4.33 -13.71
N GLY A 118 13.01 4.66 -12.42
CA GLY A 118 12.43 3.81 -11.38
C GLY A 118 10.90 3.81 -11.38
N VAL A 119 10.26 4.91 -11.78
CA VAL A 119 8.81 4.92 -12.05
C VAL A 119 8.49 3.98 -13.22
N ARG A 120 9.20 4.09 -14.35
CA ARG A 120 9.00 3.20 -15.52
C ARG A 120 9.23 1.73 -15.20
N ALA A 121 10.19 1.43 -14.31
CA ALA A 121 10.47 0.08 -13.85
C ALA A 121 9.43 -0.47 -12.86
N ALA A 122 8.45 0.33 -12.40
CA ALA A 122 7.55 -0.08 -11.32
C ALA A 122 6.76 -1.36 -11.62
N ASN A 123 6.31 -1.55 -12.87
CA ASN A 123 5.61 -2.76 -13.26
C ASN A 123 6.50 -4.02 -13.20
N GLU A 124 7.76 -3.93 -13.66
CA GLU A 124 8.69 -5.06 -13.60
C GLU A 124 9.08 -5.37 -12.15
N LEU A 125 9.35 -4.35 -11.34
CA LEU A 125 9.63 -4.53 -9.92
C LEU A 125 8.44 -5.13 -9.16
N ALA A 126 7.21 -4.70 -9.47
CA ALA A 126 6.00 -5.31 -8.93
C ALA A 126 5.81 -6.76 -9.38
N ALA A 127 6.15 -7.09 -10.63
CA ALA A 127 6.12 -8.45 -11.14
C ALA A 127 7.12 -9.35 -10.39
N LEU A 128 8.35 -8.86 -10.15
CA LEU A 128 9.36 -9.58 -9.39
C LEU A 128 8.96 -9.80 -7.93
N ALA A 129 8.29 -8.83 -7.29
CA ALA A 129 7.83 -8.94 -5.91
C ALA A 129 6.61 -9.85 -5.74
N MET A 130 5.82 -10.05 -6.80
CA MET A 130 4.49 -10.68 -6.72
C MET A 130 4.46 -12.07 -6.08
N PRO A 131 5.40 -13.00 -6.37
CA PRO A 131 5.39 -14.34 -5.77
C PRO A 131 5.47 -14.33 -4.24
N ALA A 132 6.09 -13.30 -3.64
CA ALA A 132 6.21 -13.16 -2.19
C ALA A 132 4.98 -12.49 -1.54
N LEU A 133 4.10 -11.89 -2.34
CA LEU A 133 2.93 -11.14 -1.85
C LEU A 133 1.63 -11.95 -1.88
N VAL A 134 1.56 -13.00 -2.71
CA VAL A 134 0.39 -13.86 -2.80
C VAL A 134 0.33 -14.85 -1.64
N ALA A 135 -0.88 -15.30 -1.29
CA ALA A 135 -1.06 -16.38 -0.36
C ALA A 135 -0.46 -17.70 -0.92
N PRO A 136 0.09 -18.58 -0.08
CA PRO A 136 0.60 -19.87 -0.53
C PRO A 136 -0.51 -20.77 -1.11
N GLY A 137 -0.15 -21.63 -2.06
CA GLY A 137 -1.03 -22.62 -2.70
C GLY A 137 -1.43 -22.29 -4.15
N ASP A 138 -2.04 -23.26 -4.83
CA ASP A 138 -2.30 -23.23 -6.28
C ASP A 138 -3.02 -21.97 -6.77
N ARG A 139 -4.00 -21.48 -5.99
CA ARG A 139 -4.74 -20.25 -6.32
C ARG A 139 -3.82 -19.03 -6.29
N GLY A 140 -2.99 -18.90 -5.26
CA GLY A 140 -2.04 -17.80 -5.13
C GLY A 140 -0.99 -17.82 -6.22
N GLU A 141 -0.46 -18.99 -6.57
CA GLU A 141 0.46 -19.15 -7.69
C GLU A 141 -0.19 -18.78 -9.04
N ALA A 142 -1.45 -19.17 -9.26
CA ALA A 142 -2.20 -18.75 -10.43
C ALA A 142 -2.38 -17.22 -10.49
N ILE A 143 -2.72 -16.60 -9.36
CA ILE A 143 -2.84 -15.13 -9.25
C ILE A 143 -1.51 -14.45 -9.57
N ALA A 144 -0.40 -14.97 -9.03
CA ALA A 144 0.93 -14.44 -9.30
C ALA A 144 1.27 -14.55 -10.79
N ARG A 145 1.04 -15.70 -11.43
CA ARG A 145 1.31 -15.90 -12.87
C ARG A 145 0.55 -14.91 -13.75
N VAL A 146 -0.76 -14.75 -13.53
CA VAL A 146 -1.58 -13.79 -14.29
C VAL A 146 -1.14 -12.35 -14.04
N THR A 147 -0.87 -12.01 -12.79
CA THR A 147 -0.45 -10.67 -12.41
C THR A 147 0.88 -10.30 -13.06
N VAL A 148 1.88 -11.19 -12.98
CA VAL A 148 3.20 -11.03 -13.62
C VAL A 148 3.05 -10.87 -15.14
N SER A 149 2.27 -11.74 -15.78
CA SER A 149 1.99 -11.68 -17.22
C SER A 149 1.44 -10.30 -17.63
N ARG A 150 0.42 -9.80 -16.92
CA ARG A 150 -0.23 -8.52 -17.22
C ARG A 150 0.64 -7.30 -16.96
N LEU A 151 1.44 -7.33 -15.89
CA LEU A 151 2.39 -6.27 -15.59
C LEU A 151 3.47 -6.15 -16.67
N ARG A 152 4.03 -7.30 -17.10
CA ARG A 152 5.03 -7.37 -18.19
C ARG A 152 4.47 -7.01 -19.55
N ALA A 153 3.18 -7.25 -19.78
CA ALA A 153 2.47 -6.77 -20.96
C ALA A 153 2.17 -5.25 -20.93
N GLY A 154 2.62 -4.52 -19.91
CA GLY A 154 2.44 -3.07 -19.81
C GLY A 154 1.00 -2.63 -19.52
N ARG A 155 0.13 -3.53 -19.02
CA ARG A 155 -1.25 -3.14 -18.69
C ARG A 155 -1.25 -2.09 -17.56
N PRO A 156 -2.18 -1.12 -17.61
CA PRO A 156 -2.35 -0.18 -16.50
C PRO A 156 -2.63 -0.93 -15.20
N ALA A 157 -1.85 -0.61 -14.16
CA ALA A 157 -1.91 -1.29 -12.88
C ALA A 157 -1.54 -0.38 -11.70
N VAL A 158 -1.21 0.89 -11.95
CA VAL A 158 -0.93 1.84 -10.87
C VAL A 158 -2.24 2.30 -10.26
N VAL A 159 -2.42 2.05 -8.98
CA VAL A 159 -3.62 2.36 -8.18
C VAL A 159 -3.38 3.43 -7.13
N GLY A 160 -2.16 3.94 -7.02
CA GLY A 160 -1.81 5.02 -6.11
C GLY A 160 -0.39 5.52 -6.33
N VAL A 161 -0.17 6.79 -6.08
CA VAL A 161 1.16 7.42 -6.20
C VAL A 161 1.43 8.27 -4.97
N VAL A 162 2.50 7.95 -4.24
CA VAL A 162 2.97 8.74 -3.10
C VAL A 162 3.96 9.76 -3.61
N VAL A 163 3.66 11.02 -3.41
CA VAL A 163 4.42 12.16 -3.94
C VAL A 163 4.80 13.14 -2.85
N TRP A 164 5.81 13.96 -3.11
CA TRP A 164 6.23 15.07 -2.27
C TRP A 164 6.20 16.34 -3.11
N GLY A 165 5.59 17.39 -2.57
CA GLY A 165 5.49 18.69 -3.23
C GLY A 165 4.83 19.72 -2.33
N THR A 166 4.87 20.98 -2.77
CA THR A 166 4.21 22.12 -2.12
C THR A 166 2.68 21.98 -2.17
N GLY A 167 1.96 22.56 -1.21
CA GLY A 167 0.49 22.60 -1.23
C GLY A 167 -0.11 23.08 -2.55
N ASP A 168 0.45 24.13 -3.17
CA ASP A 168 -0.03 24.64 -4.47
C ASP A 168 0.17 23.66 -5.62
N ALA A 169 1.36 23.06 -5.72
CA ALA A 169 1.63 22.00 -6.70
C ALA A 169 0.68 20.79 -6.52
N LEU A 170 0.39 20.41 -5.28
CA LEU A 170 -0.55 19.32 -4.98
C LEU A 170 -1.98 19.66 -5.42
N ARG A 171 -2.44 20.91 -5.22
CA ARG A 171 -3.74 21.38 -5.73
C ARG A 171 -3.78 21.40 -7.26
N ALA A 172 -2.70 21.83 -7.90
CA ALA A 172 -2.59 21.82 -9.36
C ALA A 172 -2.70 20.38 -9.92
N VAL A 173 -2.09 19.40 -9.24
CA VAL A 173 -2.24 17.98 -9.61
C VAL A 173 -3.66 17.47 -9.36
N ALA A 174 -4.32 17.87 -8.27
CA ALA A 174 -5.69 17.45 -7.98
C ALA A 174 -6.71 17.86 -9.06
N GLY A 175 -6.46 18.96 -9.78
CA GLY A 175 -7.28 19.41 -10.90
C GLY A 175 -7.05 18.67 -12.23
N ARG A 176 -6.10 17.72 -12.30
CA ARG A 176 -5.75 17.05 -13.57
C ARG A 176 -6.74 15.93 -13.93
N PRO A 177 -7.00 15.71 -15.23
CA PRO A 177 -7.82 14.60 -15.69
C PRO A 177 -7.32 13.24 -15.21
N GLY A 178 -8.25 12.43 -14.71
CA GLY A 178 -7.97 11.07 -14.21
C GLY A 178 -7.46 11.00 -12.77
N VAL A 179 -7.30 12.13 -12.07
CA VAL A 179 -7.06 12.16 -10.61
C VAL A 179 -8.39 12.11 -9.88
N ARG A 180 -8.56 11.13 -9.01
CA ARG A 180 -9.78 10.97 -8.20
C ARG A 180 -9.69 11.71 -6.87
N SER A 181 -8.54 11.66 -6.23
CA SER A 181 -8.27 12.42 -5.02
C SER A 181 -6.78 12.65 -4.82
N VAL A 182 -6.46 13.70 -4.08
CA VAL A 182 -5.14 13.92 -3.49
C VAL A 182 -5.36 14.10 -2.00
N GLN A 183 -4.80 13.20 -1.20
CA GLN A 183 -4.81 13.31 0.26
C GLN A 183 -3.42 13.75 0.73
N VAL A 184 -3.37 14.79 1.54
CA VAL A 184 -2.12 15.35 2.08
C VAL A 184 -1.91 14.85 3.50
N LEU A 185 -0.66 14.50 3.82
CA LEU A 185 -0.30 14.11 5.18
C LEU A 185 -0.41 15.34 6.10
N PRO A 186 -1.09 15.24 7.26
CA PRO A 186 -1.30 16.40 8.13
C PRO A 186 0.00 16.99 8.69
N ARG A 187 0.96 16.12 9.03
CA ARG A 187 2.23 16.49 9.64
C ARG A 187 3.39 16.31 8.68
N GLU A 188 4.47 17.05 8.94
CA GLU A 188 5.76 16.76 8.33
C GLU A 188 6.31 15.45 8.91
N GLY A 189 6.76 14.55 8.04
CA GLY A 189 7.31 13.28 8.49
C GLY A 189 7.34 12.23 7.39
N ALA A 190 8.36 11.38 7.41
CA ALA A 190 8.56 10.34 6.40
C ALA A 190 7.97 8.97 6.78
N ARG A 191 7.44 8.82 8.01
CA ARG A 191 6.90 7.56 8.52
C ARG A 191 5.38 7.60 8.54
N PHE A 192 4.76 6.87 7.62
CA PHE A 192 3.30 6.78 7.53
C PHE A 192 2.90 5.48 6.84
N GLY A 193 1.73 4.97 7.23
CA GLY A 193 1.08 3.87 6.52
C GLY A 193 0.54 4.34 5.17
N VAL A 194 0.40 3.42 4.21
CA VAL A 194 -0.23 3.74 2.92
C VAL A 194 -1.20 2.63 2.53
N SER A 195 -2.39 3.03 2.10
CA SER A 195 -3.39 2.17 1.45
C SER A 195 -3.89 2.85 0.18
N ALA A 196 -4.07 2.10 -0.91
CA ALA A 196 -4.63 2.68 -2.13
C ALA A 196 -6.16 2.74 -2.04
N LEU A 197 -6.76 3.87 -2.42
CA LEU A 197 -8.15 3.87 -2.85
C LEU A 197 -8.20 3.26 -4.25
N LEU A 198 -8.68 2.01 -4.35
CA LEU A 198 -8.75 1.32 -5.64
C LEU A 198 -9.75 2.04 -6.57
N PRO A 199 -9.47 2.12 -7.88
CA PRO A 199 -10.43 2.62 -8.86
C PRO A 199 -11.78 1.90 -8.79
N SER A 200 -11.78 0.61 -8.46
CA SER A 200 -13.01 -0.20 -8.31
C SER A 200 -13.79 0.06 -7.02
N SER A 201 -13.21 0.72 -6.01
CA SER A 201 -13.89 1.02 -4.75
C SER A 201 -14.75 2.27 -4.91
N THR A 202 -16.06 2.10 -5.10
CA THR A 202 -17.01 3.21 -5.34
C THR A 202 -17.83 3.57 -4.11
N VAL A 203 -18.22 2.57 -3.31
CA VAL A 203 -19.07 2.77 -2.11
C VAL A 203 -18.25 2.67 -0.83
N THR A 204 -17.49 1.59 -0.68
CA THR A 204 -16.72 1.29 0.53
C THR A 204 -15.31 0.83 0.17
N ALA A 205 -14.31 1.24 0.96
CA ALA A 205 -12.93 0.77 0.87
C ALA A 205 -12.75 -0.56 1.61
N ALA A 206 -13.44 -1.60 1.13
CA ALA A 206 -13.33 -2.96 1.62
C ALA A 206 -12.72 -3.88 0.54
N PRO A 207 -12.12 -5.02 0.93
CA PRO A 207 -11.77 -6.06 -0.03
C PRO A 207 -12.97 -6.43 -0.90
N GLY A 208 -12.78 -6.51 -2.21
CA GLY A 208 -13.80 -7.01 -3.13
C GLY A 208 -14.00 -8.52 -2.99
N PRO A 209 -14.99 -9.10 -3.70
CA PRO A 209 -15.22 -10.53 -3.70
C PRO A 209 -14.01 -11.31 -4.25
N ASP A 210 -13.80 -12.53 -3.73
CA ASP A 210 -12.80 -13.51 -4.21
C ASP A 210 -13.45 -14.83 -4.64
N ASP A 211 -14.57 -14.74 -5.36
CA ASP A 211 -15.45 -15.86 -5.68
C ASP A 211 -15.29 -16.40 -7.13
N ARG A 212 -14.46 -15.75 -7.96
CA ARG A 212 -14.27 -16.14 -9.36
C ARG A 212 -13.02 -17.00 -9.57
N PRO A 213 -13.02 -17.86 -10.61
CA PRO A 213 -11.82 -18.55 -11.07
C PRO A 213 -10.74 -17.57 -11.49
N VAL A 214 -9.48 -17.93 -11.23
CA VAL A 214 -8.33 -17.17 -11.71
C VAL A 214 -8.14 -17.46 -13.21
N PRO A 215 -8.07 -16.44 -14.08
CA PRO A 215 -7.81 -16.66 -15.50
C PRO A 215 -6.46 -17.37 -15.75
N PRO A 216 -6.25 -18.00 -16.90
CA PRO A 216 -4.95 -18.60 -17.21
C PRO A 216 -3.85 -17.56 -17.53
N ARG A 217 -4.22 -16.35 -18.03
CA ARG A 217 -3.30 -15.25 -18.40
C ARG A 217 -3.88 -13.84 -18.16
#